data_AF-A0A7L4RDR1-F1
#
_entry.id   AF-A0A7L4RDR1-F1
#
_cell.length_a   1.000
_cell.length_b   1.000
_cell.length_c   1.000
_cell.angle_alpha   90.00
_cell.angle_beta   90.00
_cell.angle_gamma   90.00
#
_symmetry.space_group_name_H-M   'P 1'
#
loop_
_entity.id
_entity.type
_entity.pdbx_description
1 polymer ?
#
loop_
_entity_poly.entity_id
_entity_poly.type
_entity_poly.pdbx_seq_one_letter_code
_entity_poly.pdbx_strand_id
1 'polypeptide(L)'
;MTSGKRKVRSRVRKPASRRKVAVARKHMIRVVRKVVKTARPVRKKIKARRSAISVKLAGEHVRNLIMEIAGEKALAVAVALEEPLSDEDLASTCKIKVSEVRAVLNKLHSYGLTSYERTRDKESGWYSYIWRLSLGDINKILEKKKEVAVIGGEESFDFYACSACKKGEGVMIPFEVAFENKFKCLDCSAPLIFVEKKAISK
;
A
#
# COMPACT_ATOMS: atom_id res chain seq x y z
N MET A 1 72.77 43.02 19.68
CA MET A 1 71.70 42.02 19.46
C MET A 1 70.45 42.44 20.23
N THR A 2 69.48 43.07 19.58
CA THR A 2 68.27 43.64 20.20
C THR A 2 67.07 42.70 19.98
N SER A 3 66.60 42.05 21.05
CA SER A 3 65.40 41.20 21.00
C SER A 3 64.15 42.04 21.28
N GLY A 4 63.41 42.38 20.22
CA GLY A 4 62.15 43.13 20.30
C GLY A 4 60.97 42.23 20.65
N LYS A 5 60.41 42.38 21.86
CA LYS A 5 59.13 41.75 22.26
C LYS A 5 57.96 42.39 21.46
N ARG A 6 57.35 41.62 20.54
CA ARG A 6 56.06 41.99 19.92
C ARG A 6 54.93 41.85 20.93
N LYS A 7 54.29 42.97 21.29
CA LYS A 7 53.06 43.02 22.10
C LYS A 7 51.86 42.72 21.18
N VAL A 8 51.24 41.55 21.30
CA VAL A 8 49.98 41.23 20.61
C VAL A 8 48.84 41.96 21.33
N ARG A 9 48.22 42.96 20.68
CA ARG A 9 47.00 43.62 21.17
C ARG A 9 45.79 42.70 20.94
N SER A 10 45.21 42.16 22.01
CA SER A 10 43.91 41.47 21.94
C SER A 10 42.79 42.48 21.68
N ARG A 11 42.13 42.37 20.52
CA ARG A 11 41.00 43.23 20.12
C ARG A 11 39.72 42.74 20.82
N VAL A 12 39.36 43.33 21.96
CA VAL A 12 38.09 43.03 22.64
C VAL A 12 36.94 43.50 21.75
N ARG A 13 36.11 42.57 21.26
CA ARG A 13 34.91 42.89 20.47
C ARG A 13 33.88 43.57 21.37
N LYS A 14 33.45 44.80 21.04
CA LYS A 14 32.41 45.52 21.78
C LYS A 14 31.07 44.76 21.70
N PRO A 15 30.31 44.63 22.80
CA PRO A 15 29.02 43.94 22.78
C PRO A 15 28.01 44.70 21.92
N ALA A 16 27.17 43.95 21.19
CA ALA A 16 26.13 44.51 20.33
C ALA A 16 25.13 45.34 21.14
N SER A 17 24.76 46.52 20.64
CA SER A 17 23.78 47.42 21.26
C SER A 17 22.45 46.70 21.58
N ARG A 18 21.95 46.88 22.81
CA ARG A 18 20.67 46.30 23.30
C ARG A 18 19.50 46.51 22.32
N ARG A 19 19.44 47.64 21.60
CA ARG A 19 18.43 47.91 20.56
C ARG A 19 18.53 46.95 19.37
N LYS A 20 19.75 46.65 18.90
CA LYS A 20 19.97 45.71 17.78
C LYS A 20 19.56 44.27 18.16
N VAL A 21 19.82 43.86 19.41
CA VAL A 21 19.42 42.54 19.93
C VAL A 21 17.89 42.42 20.04
N ALA A 22 17.19 43.47 20.48
CA ALA A 22 15.74 43.47 20.60
C ALA A 22 15.00 43.42 19.25
N VAL A 23 15.51 44.11 18.22
CA VAL A 23 14.94 44.09 16.86
C VAL A 23 15.11 42.70 16.22
N ALA A 24 16.29 42.10 16.35
CA ALA A 24 16.55 40.73 15.87
C ALA A 24 15.62 39.71 16.56
N ARG A 25 15.42 39.82 17.88
CA ARG A 25 14.48 38.97 18.64
C ARG A 25 13.04 39.11 18.14
N LYS A 26 12.54 40.34 17.93
CA LYS A 26 11.18 40.57 17.40
C LYS A 26 11.01 39.99 16.00
N HIS A 27 12.03 40.10 15.14
CA HIS A 27 12.02 39.51 13.81
C HIS A 27 11.97 37.98 13.87
N MET A 28 12.81 37.34 14.68
CA MET A 28 12.80 35.88 14.86
C MET A 28 11.44 35.37 15.36
N ILE A 29 10.83 36.02 16.35
CA ILE A 29 9.50 35.63 16.86
C ILE A 29 8.44 35.73 15.75
N ARG A 30 8.52 36.75 14.88
CA ARG A 30 7.61 36.92 13.74
C ARG A 30 7.81 35.83 12.69
N VAL A 31 9.05 35.44 12.41
CA VAL A 31 9.39 34.34 11.49
C VAL A 31 8.84 33.01 12.03
N VAL A 32 9.12 32.68 13.30
CA VAL A 32 8.60 31.45 13.95
C VAL A 32 7.07 31.44 13.94
N ARG A 33 6.41 32.55 14.30
CA ARG A 33 4.94 32.64 14.22
C ARG A 33 4.40 32.47 12.80
N LYS A 34 5.10 32.95 11.78
CA LYS A 34 4.71 32.79 10.37
C LYS A 34 4.83 31.33 9.93
N VAL A 35 5.93 30.65 10.27
CA VAL A 35 6.17 29.22 10.00
C VAL A 35 5.13 28.34 10.72
N VAL A 36 4.83 28.63 11.99
CA VAL A 36 3.81 27.89 12.76
C VAL A 36 2.41 28.11 12.18
N LYS A 37 2.10 29.34 11.71
CA LYS A 37 0.81 29.64 11.05
C LYS A 37 0.66 28.92 9.72
N THR A 38 1.70 28.85 8.89
CA THR A 38 1.66 28.14 7.60
C THR A 38 1.64 26.62 7.77
N ALA A 39 2.26 26.08 8.85
CA ALA A 39 2.23 24.66 9.18
C ALA A 39 0.89 24.17 9.79
N ARG A 40 0.08 25.07 10.36
CA ARG A 40 -1.20 24.75 11.04
C ARG A 40 -2.25 24.08 10.12
N PRO A 41 -2.55 24.60 8.91
CA PRO A 41 -3.50 23.95 8.00
C PRO A 41 -2.94 22.64 7.42
N VAL A 42 -1.62 22.55 7.20
CA VAL A 42 -0.95 21.33 6.74
C VAL A 42 -1.06 20.21 7.79
N ARG A 43 -0.75 20.50 9.06
CA ARG A 43 -0.91 19.55 10.18
C ARG A 43 -2.35 19.09 10.39
N LYS A 44 -3.35 19.98 10.23
CA LYS A 44 -4.77 19.61 10.30
C LYS A 44 -5.16 18.65 9.17
N LYS A 45 -4.72 18.90 7.94
CA LYS A 45 -4.95 17.99 6.79
C LYS A 45 -4.27 16.63 6.97
N ILE A 46 -3.06 16.60 7.53
CA ILE A 46 -2.35 15.35 7.86
C ILE A 46 -3.13 14.55 8.92
N LYS A 47 -3.59 15.21 10.01
CA LYS A 47 -4.40 14.55 11.06
C LYS A 47 -5.69 13.92 10.52
N ALA A 48 -6.45 14.65 9.69
CA ALA A 48 -7.68 14.14 9.10
C ALA A 48 -7.45 12.98 8.12
N ARG A 49 -6.33 12.99 7.37
CA ARG A 49 -5.95 11.88 6.50
C ARG A 49 -5.53 10.65 7.30
N ARG A 50 -4.75 10.82 8.37
CA ARG A 50 -4.37 9.71 9.27
C ARG A 50 -5.60 8.99 9.80
N SER A 51 -6.60 9.72 10.30
CA SER A 51 -7.84 9.10 10.79
C SER A 51 -8.58 8.31 9.71
N ALA A 52 -8.61 8.79 8.46
CA ALA A 52 -9.27 8.07 7.36
C ALA A 52 -8.50 6.82 6.91
N ILE A 53 -7.17 6.89 6.87
CA ILE A 53 -6.30 5.76 6.51
C ILE A 53 -6.38 4.67 7.58
N SER A 54 -6.29 5.06 8.86
CA SER A 54 -6.35 4.13 9.99
C SER A 54 -7.68 3.36 10.03
N VAL A 55 -8.81 4.04 9.76
CA VAL A 55 -10.12 3.40 9.64
C VAL A 55 -10.19 2.42 8.46
N LYS A 56 -9.62 2.75 7.29
CA LYS A 56 -9.59 1.82 6.14
C LYS A 56 -8.69 0.61 6.38
N LEU A 57 -7.52 0.81 6.99
CA LEU A 57 -6.62 -0.27 7.39
C LEU A 57 -7.20 -1.14 8.52
N ALA A 58 -8.24 -0.68 9.23
CA ALA A 58 -8.89 -1.48 10.26
C ALA A 58 -9.71 -2.66 9.69
N GLY A 59 -10.15 -2.56 8.43
CA GLY A 59 -10.92 -3.62 7.78
C GLY A 59 -10.08 -4.88 7.58
N GLU A 60 -10.61 -6.03 8.03
CA GLU A 60 -9.95 -7.33 7.92
C GLU A 60 -9.58 -7.67 6.46
N HIS A 61 -10.54 -7.50 5.54
CA HIS A 61 -10.35 -7.75 4.11
C HIS A 61 -9.21 -6.94 3.50
N VAL A 62 -9.01 -5.70 3.96
CA VAL A 62 -7.93 -4.82 3.49
C VAL A 62 -6.57 -5.32 4.00
N ARG A 63 -6.49 -5.75 5.26
CA ARG A 63 -5.26 -6.30 5.84
C ARG A 63 -4.85 -7.59 5.15
N ASN A 64 -5.81 -8.49 4.93
CA ASN A 64 -5.57 -9.77 4.26
C ASN A 64 -5.08 -9.54 2.82
N LEU A 65 -5.68 -8.61 2.09
CA LEU A 65 -5.23 -8.25 0.74
C LEU A 65 -3.79 -7.71 0.73
N ILE A 66 -3.43 -6.82 1.65
CA ILE A 66 -2.08 -6.24 1.74
C ILE A 66 -1.05 -7.33 2.06
N MET A 67 -1.38 -8.24 2.98
CA MET A 67 -0.53 -9.37 3.34
C MET A 67 -0.34 -10.34 2.17
N GLU A 68 -1.39 -10.62 1.41
CA GLU A 68 -1.33 -11.51 0.26
C GLU A 68 -0.48 -10.93 -0.89
N ILE A 69 -0.58 -9.62 -1.13
CA ILE A 69 0.15 -8.94 -2.22
C ILE A 69 1.65 -8.84 -1.91
N ALA A 70 2.00 -8.38 -0.70
CA ALA A 70 3.36 -7.96 -0.38
C ALA A 70 4.00 -8.69 0.80
N GLY A 71 3.31 -9.69 1.36
CA GLY A 71 3.79 -10.55 2.45
C GLY A 71 3.50 -10.01 3.84
N GLU A 72 3.89 -10.76 4.87
CA GLU A 72 3.61 -10.44 6.29
C GLU A 72 4.12 -9.06 6.72
N LYS A 73 5.30 -8.66 6.23
CA LYS A 73 5.93 -7.37 6.55
C LYS A 73 5.20 -6.18 5.91
N ALA A 74 4.34 -6.40 4.92
CA ALA A 74 3.64 -5.35 4.23
C ALA A 74 2.65 -4.60 5.11
N LEU A 75 2.00 -5.30 6.05
CA LEU A 75 1.05 -4.66 6.95
C LEU A 75 1.74 -3.64 7.85
N ALA A 76 2.93 -3.97 8.38
CA ALA A 76 3.72 -3.04 9.19
C ALA A 76 4.11 -1.78 8.40
N VAL A 77 4.57 -1.95 7.16
CA VAL A 77 4.92 -0.84 6.26
C VAL A 77 3.69 0.02 5.93
N ALA A 78 2.54 -0.61 5.65
CA ALA A 78 1.29 0.10 5.34
C ALA A 78 0.78 0.92 6.53
N VAL A 79 0.90 0.40 7.75
CA VAL A 79 0.55 1.13 8.98
C VAL A 79 1.50 2.31 9.23
N ALA A 80 2.81 2.12 9.02
CA ALA A 80 3.78 3.21 9.16
C ALA A 80 3.56 4.33 8.12
N LEU A 81 3.06 3.98 6.93
CA LEU A 81 2.70 4.91 5.86
C LEU A 81 1.40 5.70 6.07
N GLU A 82 0.82 5.68 7.29
CA GLU A 82 -0.21 6.66 7.69
C GLU A 82 0.27 8.10 7.47
N GLU A 83 1.58 8.34 7.61
CA GLU A 83 2.25 9.57 7.24
C GLU A 83 3.18 9.36 6.04
N PRO A 84 3.37 10.38 5.17
CA PRO A 84 4.35 10.28 4.10
C PRO A 84 5.77 10.16 4.65
N LEU A 85 6.48 9.08 4.29
CA LEU A 85 7.79 8.75 4.82
C LEU A 85 8.75 8.32 3.71
N SER A 86 10.06 8.44 3.99
CA SER A 86 11.09 7.84 3.15
C SER A 86 11.20 6.33 3.41
N ASP A 87 11.81 5.60 2.49
CA ASP A 87 12.13 4.17 2.65
C ASP A 87 13.10 3.91 3.82
N GLU A 88 14.02 4.85 4.09
CA GLU A 88 14.94 4.82 5.24
C GLU A 88 14.20 5.00 6.57
N ASP A 89 13.29 5.98 6.65
CA ASP A 89 12.47 6.22 7.85
C ASP A 89 11.53 5.03 8.11
N LEU A 90 10.97 4.44 7.06
CA LEU A 90 10.13 3.24 7.15
C LEU A 90 10.91 2.04 7.66
N ALA A 91 12.14 1.84 7.17
CA ALA A 91 13.02 0.76 7.62
C ALA A 91 13.35 0.89 9.11
N SER A 92 13.65 2.11 9.57
CA SER A 92 13.90 2.41 10.98
C SER A 92 12.67 2.17 11.85
N THR A 93 11.51 2.68 11.42
CA THR A 93 10.24 2.57 12.17
C THR A 93 9.77 1.12 12.28
N CYS A 94 9.86 0.36 11.19
CA CYS A 94 9.40 -1.02 11.12
C CYS A 94 10.48 -2.05 11.52
N LYS A 95 11.70 -1.60 11.83
CA LYS A 95 12.86 -2.45 12.16
C LYS A 95 13.13 -3.55 11.13
N ILE A 96 13.01 -3.21 9.85
CA ILE A 96 13.24 -4.10 8.71
C ILE A 96 14.32 -3.51 7.80
N LYS A 97 14.95 -4.35 6.98
CA LYS A 97 16.00 -3.88 6.07
C LYS A 97 15.40 -2.97 5.00
N VAL A 98 16.10 -1.89 4.64
CA VAL A 98 15.67 -0.94 3.60
C VAL A 98 15.39 -1.65 2.26
N SER A 99 16.17 -2.69 1.94
CA SER A 99 15.93 -3.51 0.74
C SER A 99 14.58 -4.21 0.74
N GLU A 100 14.15 -4.73 1.89
CA GLU A 100 12.84 -5.38 2.05
C GLU A 100 11.72 -4.36 1.98
N VAL A 101 11.90 -3.18 2.60
CA VAL A 101 10.95 -2.07 2.49
C VAL A 101 10.75 -1.68 1.03
N ARG A 102 11.83 -1.50 0.26
CA ARG A 102 11.74 -1.18 -1.17
C ARG A 102 11.00 -2.27 -1.96
N ALA A 103 11.26 -3.54 -1.68
CA ALA A 103 10.56 -4.64 -2.34
C ALA A 103 9.04 -4.60 -2.05
N VAL A 104 8.66 -4.35 -0.79
CA VAL A 104 7.26 -4.20 -0.37
C VAL A 104 6.61 -2.98 -1.05
N LEU A 105 7.27 -1.82 -1.01
CA LEU A 105 6.77 -0.58 -1.62
C LEU A 105 6.58 -0.72 -3.13
N ASN A 106 7.53 -1.34 -3.83
CA ASN A 106 7.42 -1.58 -5.27
C ASN A 106 6.25 -2.51 -5.60
N LYS A 107 6.04 -3.57 -4.80
CA LYS A 107 4.86 -4.45 -4.94
C LYS A 107 3.58 -3.64 -4.72
N LEU A 108 3.44 -2.94 -3.60
CA LEU A 108 2.26 -2.12 -3.32
C LEU A 108 2.01 -1.06 -4.41
N HIS A 109 3.06 -0.47 -4.97
CA HIS A 109 2.98 0.49 -6.07
C HIS A 109 2.46 -0.14 -7.36
N SER A 110 2.88 -1.37 -7.69
CA SER A 110 2.38 -2.08 -8.87
C SER A 110 0.87 -2.35 -8.83
N TYR A 111 0.29 -2.47 -7.62
CA TYR A 111 -1.15 -2.59 -7.39
C TYR A 111 -1.85 -1.24 -7.17
N GLY A 112 -1.14 -0.11 -7.29
CA GLY A 112 -1.71 1.23 -7.10
C GLY A 112 -2.02 1.58 -5.63
N LEU A 113 -1.56 0.78 -4.67
CA LEU A 113 -1.81 0.99 -3.24
C LEU A 113 -0.89 2.05 -2.62
N THR A 114 0.22 2.37 -3.28
CA THR A 114 1.18 3.41 -2.85
C THR A 114 1.58 4.30 -4.02
N SER A 115 1.87 5.56 -3.73
CA SER A 115 2.48 6.51 -4.66
C SER A 115 3.71 7.15 -4.04
N TYR A 116 4.60 7.73 -4.85
CA TYR A 116 5.77 8.44 -4.35
C TYR A 116 5.91 9.82 -4.99
N GLU A 117 6.57 10.71 -4.28
CA GLU A 117 6.97 12.03 -4.75
C GLU A 117 8.49 12.12 -4.68
N ARG A 118 9.13 12.50 -5.79
CA ARG A 118 10.58 12.72 -5.81
C ARG A 118 10.88 14.18 -5.51
N THR A 119 11.80 14.41 -4.58
CA THR A 119 12.33 15.75 -4.30
C THR A 119 13.81 15.75 -4.57
N ARG A 120 14.31 16.80 -5.25
CA ARG A 120 15.74 17.01 -5.45
C ARG A 120 16.25 17.97 -4.40
N ASP A 121 17.28 17.56 -3.68
CA ASP A 121 18.00 18.47 -2.80
C ASP A 121 18.86 19.45 -3.63
N LYS A 122 18.72 20.75 -3.34
CA LYS A 122 19.43 21.82 -4.05
C LYS A 122 20.89 21.94 -3.66
N GLU A 123 21.25 21.52 -2.45
CA GLU A 123 22.63 21.61 -1.95
C GLU A 123 23.44 20.36 -2.32
N SER A 124 22.87 19.18 -2.10
CA SER A 124 23.58 17.92 -2.28
C SER A 124 23.35 17.26 -3.65
N GLY A 125 22.30 17.64 -4.38
CA GLY A 125 21.95 17.11 -5.70
C GLY A 125 21.27 15.74 -5.70
N TRP A 126 21.12 15.10 -4.54
CA TRP A 126 20.50 13.79 -4.38
C TRP A 126 18.97 13.83 -4.50
N TYR A 127 18.39 12.70 -4.90
CA TYR A 127 16.94 12.51 -4.95
C TYR A 127 16.46 11.79 -3.69
N SER A 128 15.45 12.35 -3.03
CA SER A 128 14.69 11.69 -1.96
C SER A 128 13.32 11.28 -2.47
N TYR A 129 12.90 10.08 -2.05
CA TYR A 129 11.60 9.51 -2.41
C TYR A 129 10.71 9.49 -1.17
N ILE A 130 9.63 10.25 -1.22
CA ILE A 130 8.63 10.25 -0.15
C ILE A 130 7.42 9.45 -0.61
N TRP A 131 7.16 8.35 0.09
CA TRP A 131 6.08 7.43 -0.19
C TRP A 131 4.79 7.85 0.50
N ARG A 132 3.66 7.54 -0.11
CA ARG A 132 2.32 7.83 0.38
C ARG A 132 1.42 6.62 0.15
N LEU A 133 0.61 6.27 1.15
CA LEU A 133 -0.42 5.25 0.99
C LEU A 133 -1.65 5.83 0.28
N SER A 134 -2.17 5.07 -0.69
CA SER A 134 -3.36 5.38 -1.47
C SER A 134 -4.36 4.22 -1.38
N LEU A 135 -5.25 4.29 -0.39
CA LEU A 135 -6.34 3.30 -0.21
C LEU A 135 -7.64 3.73 -0.90
N GLY A 136 -7.56 4.65 -1.87
CA GLY A 136 -8.73 5.13 -2.61
C GLY A 136 -9.36 4.01 -3.44
N ASP A 137 -8.53 3.26 -4.15
CA ASP A 137 -8.97 2.24 -5.11
C ASP A 137 -8.99 0.81 -4.55
N ILE A 138 -8.72 0.63 -3.25
CA ILE A 138 -8.63 -0.71 -2.66
C ILE A 138 -9.94 -1.51 -2.77
N ASN A 139 -11.09 -0.83 -2.72
CA ASN A 139 -12.39 -1.47 -2.92
C ASN A 139 -12.55 -2.00 -4.34
N LYS A 140 -12.06 -1.26 -5.35
CA LYS A 140 -12.08 -1.72 -6.76
C LYS A 140 -11.16 -2.92 -6.96
N ILE A 141 -10.03 -2.98 -6.26
CA ILE A 141 -9.13 -4.13 -6.31
C ILE A 141 -9.80 -5.36 -5.69
N LEU A 142 -10.50 -5.17 -4.57
CA LEU A 142 -11.29 -6.24 -3.93
C LEU A 142 -12.45 -6.71 -4.83
N GLU A 143 -13.15 -5.80 -5.49
CA GLU A 143 -14.23 -6.11 -6.44
C GLU A 143 -13.70 -6.86 -7.66
N LYS A 144 -12.65 -6.36 -8.31
CA LYS A 144 -11.99 -7.07 -9.43
C LYS A 144 -11.50 -8.45 -9.02
N LYS A 145 -11.00 -8.61 -7.80
CA LYS A 145 -10.56 -9.92 -7.31
C LYS A 145 -11.73 -10.87 -7.10
N LYS A 146 -12.87 -10.37 -6.63
CA LYS A 146 -14.13 -11.14 -6.58
C LYS A 146 -14.62 -11.50 -7.97
N GLU A 147 -14.58 -10.59 -8.94
CA GLU A 147 -14.93 -10.88 -10.33
C GLU A 147 -14.01 -11.96 -10.92
N VAL A 148 -12.70 -11.85 -10.75
CA VAL A 148 -11.74 -12.88 -11.21
C VAL A 148 -11.93 -14.20 -10.47
N ALA A 149 -12.29 -14.20 -9.18
CA ALA A 149 -12.59 -15.42 -8.45
C ALA A 149 -13.93 -16.05 -8.89
N VAL A 150 -14.90 -15.25 -9.31
CA VAL A 150 -16.16 -15.73 -9.90
C VAL A 150 -15.92 -16.30 -11.29
N ILE A 151 -15.04 -15.69 -12.09
CA ILE A 151 -14.66 -16.19 -13.43
C ILE A 151 -13.74 -17.42 -13.34
N GLY A 152 -12.83 -17.46 -12.37
CA GLY A 152 -12.00 -18.64 -12.07
C GLY A 152 -12.75 -19.73 -11.30
N GLY A 153 -13.95 -19.41 -10.79
CA GLY A 153 -14.92 -20.34 -10.21
C GLY A 153 -15.95 -20.84 -11.22
N GLU A 154 -15.90 -20.41 -12.49
CA GLU A 154 -16.30 -21.27 -13.60
C GLU A 154 -15.19 -22.29 -13.83
N GLU A 155 -15.03 -23.23 -12.89
CA GLU A 155 -14.84 -24.58 -13.37
C GLU A 155 -16.05 -24.82 -14.27
N SER A 156 -15.81 -24.92 -15.58
CA SER A 156 -16.76 -25.47 -16.52
C SER A 156 -17.08 -26.88 -16.05
N PHE A 157 -18.01 -27.01 -15.11
CA PHE A 157 -18.50 -28.31 -14.67
C PHE A 157 -19.20 -28.89 -15.89
N ASP A 158 -18.50 -29.79 -16.56
CA ASP A 158 -19.04 -30.59 -17.63
C ASP A 158 -20.05 -31.54 -17.00
N PHE A 159 -21.32 -31.34 -17.31
CA PHE A 159 -22.41 -32.17 -16.81
C PHE A 159 -22.72 -33.28 -17.80
N TYR A 160 -23.02 -34.46 -17.27
CA TYR A 160 -23.39 -35.63 -18.03
C TYR A 160 -24.76 -36.12 -17.59
N ALA A 161 -25.56 -36.62 -18.53
CA ALA A 161 -26.88 -37.19 -18.25
C ALA A 161 -27.05 -38.54 -18.95
N CYS A 162 -27.89 -39.40 -18.38
CA CYS A 162 -28.22 -40.69 -18.98
C CYS A 162 -29.56 -40.57 -19.72
N SER A 163 -29.56 -40.77 -21.04
CA SER A 163 -30.79 -40.79 -21.86
C SER A 163 -31.45 -42.16 -21.94
N ALA A 164 -30.79 -43.22 -21.47
CA ALA A 164 -31.23 -44.60 -21.67
C ALA A 164 -32.14 -45.13 -20.54
N CYS A 165 -32.16 -44.51 -19.36
CA CYS A 165 -32.96 -44.96 -18.23
C CYS A 165 -33.80 -43.82 -17.62
N LYS A 166 -35.04 -44.14 -17.25
CA LYS A 166 -35.96 -43.18 -16.62
C LYS A 166 -35.49 -42.63 -15.26
N LYS A 167 -34.54 -43.31 -14.61
CA LYS A 167 -33.94 -42.87 -13.33
C LYS A 167 -32.80 -41.87 -13.51
N GLY A 168 -32.08 -41.95 -14.64
CA GLY A 168 -30.98 -41.05 -14.98
C GLY A 168 -31.39 -39.93 -15.94
N GLU A 169 -32.60 -39.98 -16.48
CA GLU A 169 -33.20 -38.94 -17.30
C GLU A 169 -33.46 -37.70 -16.46
N GLY A 170 -32.76 -36.60 -16.77
CA GLY A 170 -32.85 -35.33 -16.03
C GLY A 170 -31.92 -35.20 -14.82
N VAL A 171 -31.13 -36.24 -14.50
CA VAL A 171 -30.10 -36.16 -13.45
C VAL A 171 -28.80 -35.66 -14.06
N MET A 172 -28.31 -34.53 -13.55
CA MET A 172 -27.01 -33.95 -13.95
C MET A 172 -25.89 -34.55 -13.09
N ILE A 173 -24.98 -35.28 -13.74
CA ILE A 173 -23.83 -35.91 -13.11
C ILE A 173 -22.59 -35.05 -13.38
N PRO A 174 -21.85 -34.59 -12.36
CA PRO A 174 -20.59 -33.86 -12.55
C PRO A 174 -19.51 -34.71 -13.23
N PHE A 175 -18.57 -34.06 -13.91
CA PHE A 175 -17.45 -34.73 -14.59
C PHE A 175 -16.69 -35.71 -13.69
N GLU A 176 -16.39 -35.33 -12.46
CA GLU A 176 -15.61 -36.16 -11.53
C GLU A 176 -16.29 -37.52 -11.30
N VAL A 177 -17.60 -37.50 -11.07
CA VAL A 177 -18.41 -38.70 -10.85
C VAL A 177 -18.53 -39.53 -12.13
N ALA A 178 -18.69 -38.86 -13.28
CA ALA A 178 -18.72 -39.53 -14.57
C ALA A 178 -17.36 -40.18 -14.89
N PHE A 179 -16.25 -39.51 -14.62
CA PHE A 179 -14.89 -40.00 -14.85
C PHE A 179 -14.56 -41.21 -13.98
N GLU A 180 -14.88 -41.14 -12.68
CA GLU A 180 -14.74 -42.29 -11.76
C GLU A 180 -15.53 -43.50 -12.25
N ASN A 181 -16.70 -43.28 -12.84
CA ASN A 181 -17.54 -44.33 -13.39
C ASN A 181 -17.34 -44.59 -14.90
N LYS A 182 -16.22 -44.13 -15.48
CA LYS A 182 -15.85 -44.34 -16.90
C LYS A 182 -16.95 -43.94 -17.90
N PHE A 183 -17.67 -42.86 -17.60
CA PHE A 183 -18.79 -42.31 -18.35
C PHE A 183 -19.93 -43.30 -18.57
N LYS A 184 -20.18 -44.18 -17.59
CA LYS A 184 -21.33 -45.10 -17.59
C LYS A 184 -22.33 -44.70 -16.52
N CYS A 185 -23.61 -44.97 -16.76
CA CYS A 185 -24.65 -44.80 -15.75
C CYS A 185 -24.56 -45.89 -14.67
N LEU A 186 -24.69 -45.52 -13.40
CA LEU A 186 -24.67 -46.45 -12.27
C LEU A 186 -25.88 -47.41 -12.25
N ASP A 187 -27.02 -47.00 -12.80
CA ASP A 187 -28.25 -47.80 -12.79
C ASP A 187 -28.39 -48.75 -13.98
N CYS A 188 -28.00 -48.31 -15.18
CA CYS A 188 -28.24 -49.07 -16.42
C CYS A 188 -26.98 -49.39 -17.22
N SER A 189 -25.79 -48.97 -16.75
CA SER A 189 -24.49 -49.15 -17.43
C SER A 189 -24.40 -48.56 -18.85
N ALA A 190 -25.41 -47.80 -19.29
CA ALA A 190 -25.40 -47.10 -20.58
C ALA A 190 -24.40 -45.94 -20.57
N PRO A 191 -23.85 -45.55 -21.74
CA PRO A 191 -22.95 -44.40 -21.83
C PRO A 191 -23.68 -43.11 -21.46
N LEU A 192 -23.00 -42.25 -20.70
CA LEU A 192 -23.48 -40.91 -20.36
C LEU A 192 -23.24 -39.93 -21.52
N ILE A 193 -24.14 -38.96 -21.69
CA ILE A 193 -24.08 -37.94 -22.73
C ILE A 193 -23.76 -36.59 -22.11
N PHE A 194 -22.83 -35.85 -22.71
CA PHE A 194 -22.47 -34.50 -22.29
C PHE A 194 -23.62 -33.51 -22.52
N VAL A 195 -23.86 -32.64 -21.54
CA VAL A 195 -24.90 -31.61 -21.57
C VAL A 195 -24.24 -30.24 -21.57
N GLU A 196 -24.31 -29.56 -22.72
CA GLU A 196 -23.94 -28.15 -22.81
C GLU A 196 -24.90 -27.30 -21.99
N LYS A 197 -24.37 -26.45 -21.10
CA LYS A 197 -25.16 -25.40 -20.47
C LYS A 197 -25.64 -24.45 -21.57
N LYS A 198 -26.89 -24.59 -22.03
CA LYS A 198 -27.55 -23.52 -22.78
C LYS A 198 -27.67 -22.31 -21.85
N ALA A 199 -26.84 -21.30 -22.09
CA ALA A 199 -26.92 -20.01 -21.43
C ALA A 199 -28.37 -19.52 -21.49
N ILE A 200 -29.01 -19.41 -20.33
CA ILE A 200 -30.31 -18.75 -20.21
C ILE A 200 -30.02 -17.26 -20.40
N SER A 201 -30.18 -16.79 -21.64
CA SER A 201 -30.37 -15.38 -21.94
C SER A 201 -31.72 -14.96 -21.35
N LYS A 202 -31.69 -14.09 -20.34
CA LYS A 202 -32.68 -13.02 -20.13
C LYS A 202 -32.18 -12.00 -19.14
#